data_AF-A0A3D3L562-F1
#
_entry.id   AF-A0A3D3L562-F1
#
_cell.length_a   1.000
_cell.length_b   1.000
_cell.length_c   1.000
_cell.angle_alpha   90.00
_cell.angle_beta   90.00
_cell.angle_gamma   90.00
#
_symmetry.space_group_name_H-M   'P 1'
#
loop_
_entity.id
_entity.type
_entity.pdbx_description
1 polymer ?
#
loop_
_entity_poly.entity_id
_entity_poly.type
_entity_poly.pdbx_seq_one_letter_code
_entity_poly.pdbx_strand_id
1 'polypeptide(L)'
;MFIIYFLMIRPQTKRQKEKKNMIQSLQKGDKVITIGGVHGSVVGFKQKGTILILKVGKNMDIAVNRSAVAGLEKNVAADEITTIEEKA
;
A
#
# COMPACT_ATOMS: atom_id res chain seq x y z
N MET A 1 17.96 -13.98 -27.96
CA MET A 1 17.34 -14.47 -26.69
C MET A 1 17.56 -13.55 -25.47
N PHE A 2 18.45 -12.53 -25.50
CA PHE A 2 18.68 -11.64 -24.33
C PHE A 2 17.74 -10.42 -24.23
N ILE A 3 17.13 -10.00 -25.34
CA ILE A 3 16.27 -8.80 -25.43
C ILE A 3 14.94 -8.97 -24.66
N ILE A 4 14.39 -10.19 -24.65
CA ILE A 4 13.12 -10.51 -23.96
C ILE A 4 13.33 -10.47 -22.43
N TYR A 5 14.50 -10.89 -21.95
CA TYR A 5 14.83 -10.90 -20.52
C TYR A 5 14.96 -9.48 -19.94
N PHE A 6 15.50 -8.54 -20.71
CA PHE A 6 15.65 -7.15 -20.28
C PHE A 6 14.30 -6.42 -20.15
N LEU A 7 13.34 -6.75 -21.01
CA LEU A 7 11.99 -6.17 -20.96
C LEU A 7 11.17 -6.73 -19.77
N MET A 8 11.34 -8.00 -19.40
CA MET A 8 10.57 -8.65 -18.33
C MET A 8 11.13 -8.43 -16.91
N ILE A 9 12.45 -8.22 -16.75
CA ILE A 9 13.06 -8.04 -15.42
C ILE A 9 12.87 -6.64 -14.83
N ARG A 10 12.77 -5.62 -15.69
CA ARG A 10 12.57 -4.21 -15.32
C ARG A 10 11.19 -3.88 -14.70
N PRO A 11 10.05 -4.44 -15.15
CA PRO A 11 8.75 -4.10 -14.57
C PRO A 11 8.58 -4.58 -13.14
N GLN A 12 9.18 -5.72 -12.76
CA GLN A 12 8.96 -6.29 -11.43
C GLN A 12 9.73 -5.56 -10.33
N THR A 13 10.98 -5.16 -10.58
CA THR A 13 11.78 -4.40 -9.61
C THR A 13 11.24 -2.99 -9.38
N LYS A 14 10.63 -2.37 -10.41
CA LYS A 14 9.97 -1.07 -10.28
C LYS A 14 8.77 -1.14 -9.33
N ARG A 15 7.87 -2.11 -9.53
CA ARG A 15 6.69 -2.31 -8.66
C ARG A 15 7.07 -2.59 -7.20
N GLN A 16 8.14 -3.36 -6.97
CA GLN A 16 8.63 -3.60 -5.60
C GLN A 16 9.22 -2.34 -4.96
N LYS A 17 9.99 -1.54 -5.71
CA LYS A 17 10.54 -0.27 -5.22
C LYS A 17 9.43 0.75 -4.92
N GLU A 18 8.44 0.86 -5.80
CA GLU A 18 7.28 1.75 -5.60
C GLU A 18 6.50 1.36 -4.36
N LYS A 19 6.21 0.06 -4.17
CA LYS A 19 5.54 -0.43 -2.96
C LYS A 19 6.34 -0.12 -1.70
N LYS A 20 7.67 -0.31 -1.72
CA LYS A 20 8.54 0.00 -0.58
C LYS A 20 8.59 1.49 -0.27
N ASN A 21 8.62 2.34 -1.29
CA ASN A 21 8.59 3.80 -1.13
C ASN A 21 7.24 4.29 -0.58
N MET A 22 6.13 3.72 -1.04
CA MET A 22 4.79 4.04 -0.55
C MET A 22 4.61 3.61 0.92
N ILE A 23 5.15 2.45 1.30
CA ILE A 23 5.22 2.04 2.70
C ILE A 23 6.06 3.03 3.52
N GLN A 24 7.15 3.55 2.95
CA GLN A 24 8.01 4.54 3.61
C GLN A 24 7.37 5.92 3.77
N SER A 25 6.49 6.33 2.87
CA SER A 25 5.82 7.63 2.91
C SER A 25 4.63 7.70 3.86
N LEU A 26 4.22 6.59 4.49
CA LEU A 26 3.12 6.57 5.44
C LEU A 26 3.40 7.46 6.67
N GLN A 27 2.46 8.35 6.99
CA GLN A 27 2.53 9.25 8.14
C GLN A 27 1.37 9.03 9.12
N LYS A 28 1.44 9.66 10.30
CA LYS A 28 0.32 9.65 11.26
C LYS A 28 -0.83 10.46 10.69
N GLY A 29 -2.05 9.95 10.77
CA GLY A 29 -3.25 10.58 10.21
C GLY A 29 -3.61 10.10 8.81
N ASP A 30 -2.76 9.30 8.16
CA ASP A 30 -3.09 8.73 6.86
C ASP A 30 -4.15 7.64 6.99
N LYS A 31 -5.12 7.67 6.06
CA LYS A 31 -6.03 6.55 5.85
C LYS A 31 -5.38 5.53 4.93
N VAL A 32 -5.29 4.30 5.41
CA VAL A 32 -4.63 3.21 4.72
C VAL A 32 -5.58 2.03 4.56
N ILE A 33 -5.37 1.28 3.49
CA ILE A 33 -5.93 -0.05 3.32
C ILE A 33 -4.83 -1.09 3.53
N THR A 34 -5.12 -2.09 4.34
CA THR A 34 -4.24 -3.24 4.51
C THR A 34 -4.47 -4.27 3.40
N ILE A 35 -3.54 -5.21 3.25
CA ILE A 35 -3.64 -6.27 2.21
C ILE A 35 -4.91 -7.13 2.39
N GLY A 36 -5.46 -7.22 3.60
CA GLY A 36 -6.72 -7.91 3.88
C GLY A 36 -7.98 -7.08 3.62
N GLY A 37 -7.88 -5.91 2.99
CA GLY A 37 -9.03 -5.03 2.72
C GLY A 37 -9.51 -4.25 3.94
N VAL A 38 -8.77 -4.24 5.05
CA VAL A 38 -9.16 -3.47 6.24
C VAL A 38 -8.78 -2.02 6.04
N HIS A 39 -9.77 -1.13 6.13
CA HIS A 39 -9.62 0.32 6.11
C HIS A 39 -9.43 0.86 7.52
N GLY A 40 -8.46 1.75 7.71
CA GLY A 40 -8.24 2.37 9.01
C GLY A 40 -7.36 3.61 8.93
N SER A 41 -7.41 4.42 9.98
CA SER A 41 -6.56 5.61 10.13
C SER A 41 -5.32 5.29 10.95
N VAL A 42 -4.14 5.70 10.49
CA VAL A 42 -2.90 5.53 11.24
C VAL A 42 -2.89 6.48 12.44
N VAL A 43 -2.89 5.94 13.65
CA VAL A 43 -2.88 6.71 14.91
C VAL A 43 -1.46 6.84 15.48
N GLY A 44 -0.59 5.87 15.18
CA GLY A 44 0.76 5.85 15.71
C GLY A 44 1.63 4.75 15.15
N PHE A 45 2.90 4.80 15.56
CA PHE A 45 3.94 3.86 15.16
C PHE A 45 4.61 3.29 16.41
N LYS A 46 4.89 1.99 16.42
CA LYS A 46 5.60 1.24 17.47
C LYS A 46 6.83 0.54 16.88
N GLN A 47 7.75 0.13 17.75
CA GLN A 47 9.00 -0.56 17.39
C GLN A 47 9.79 0.13 16.27
N LYS A 48 10.19 1.40 16.50
CA LYS A 48 10.95 2.21 15.52
C LYS A 48 10.28 2.34 14.13
N GLY A 49 8.96 2.20 14.05
CA GLY A 49 8.22 2.36 12.79
C GLY A 49 7.97 1.07 12.02
N THR A 50 8.28 -0.09 12.59
CA THR A 50 7.95 -1.41 11.99
C THR A 50 6.48 -1.77 12.18
N ILE A 51 5.87 -1.35 13.29
CA ILE A 51 4.47 -1.62 13.61
C ILE A 51 3.67 -0.33 13.52
N LEU A 52 2.58 -0.36 12.77
CA LEU A 52 1.58 0.70 12.67
C LEU A 52 0.40 0.37 13.59
N ILE A 53 -0.13 1.38 14.26
CA ILE A 53 -1.41 1.28 14.98
C ILE A 53 -2.47 1.93 14.10
N LEU A 54 -3.44 1.13 13.65
CA LEU A 54 -4.58 1.59 12.86
C LEU A 54 -5.82 1.58 13.72
N LYS A 55 -6.60 2.65 13.63
CA LYS A 55 -7.96 2.70 14.16
C LYS A 55 -8.95 2.34 13.06
N VAL A 56 -9.61 1.20 13.23
CA VAL A 56 -10.56 0.64 12.26
C VAL A 56 -12.02 0.92 12.68
N GLY A 57 -12.24 1.23 13.96
CA GLY A 57 -13.57 1.54 14.50
C GLY A 57 -13.54 2.45 15.73
N LYS A 58 -14.70 2.64 16.38
CA LYS A 58 -14.84 3.56 17.52
C LYS A 58 -13.92 3.24 18.70
N ASN A 59 -13.63 1.96 18.95
CA ASN A 59 -12.80 1.48 20.06
C ASN A 59 -11.91 0.27 19.68
N MET A 60 -11.50 0.17 18.41
CA MET A 60 -10.66 -0.93 17.95
C MET A 60 -9.39 -0.40 17.29
N ASP A 61 -8.28 -0.61 18.00
CA ASP A 61 -6.93 -0.32 17.54
C ASP A 61 -6.23 -1.63 17.17
N ILE A 62 -5.78 -1.74 15.92
CA ILE A 62 -5.10 -2.92 15.41
C ILE A 62 -3.63 -2.57 15.16
N ALA A 63 -2.75 -3.41 15.70
CA ALA A 63 -1.33 -3.35 15.39
C ALA A 63 -1.05 -4.18 14.12
N VAL A 64 -0.61 -3.53 13.05
CA VAL A 64 -0.23 -4.22 11.80
C VAL A 64 1.21 -3.88 11.45
N ASN A 65 1.87 -4.79 10.74
CA ASN A 65 3.20 -4.51 10.23
C ASN A 65 3.14 -3.48 9.10
N ARG A 66 4.19 -2.65 9.01
CA ARG A 66 4.36 -1.67 7.94
C ARG A 66 4.33 -2.31 6.55
N SER A 67 4.86 -3.53 6.43
CA SER A 67 4.83 -4.32 5.20
C SER A 67 3.44 -4.83 4.80
N ALA A 68 2.48 -4.85 5.74
CA ALA A 68 1.13 -5.34 5.53
C ALA A 68 0.15 -4.26 5.02
N VAL A 69 0.66 -3.05 4.71
CA VAL A 69 -0.12 -1.98 4.10
C VAL A 69 -0.11 -2.15 2.59
N ALA A 70 -1.30 -2.19 1.98
CA ALA A 70 -1.47 -2.33 0.54
C ALA A 70 -1.43 -0.97 -0.16
N GLY A 71 -1.97 0.08 0.46
CA GLY A 71 -1.98 1.41 -0.12
C GLY A 71 -2.61 2.45 0.81
N LEU A 72 -2.49 3.71 0.40
CA LEU A 72 -3.29 4.81 0.97
C LEU A 72 -4.69 4.75 0.38
N GLU A 73 -5.73 4.92 1.19
CA GLU A 73 -7.14 4.94 0.74
C GLU A 73 -7.35 5.96 -0.40
N LYS A 74 -6.64 7.09 -0.34
CA LYS A 74 -6.67 8.14 -1.37
C LYS A 74 -6.05 7.75 -2.72
N ASN A 75 -5.11 6.79 -2.74
CA ASN A 75 -4.45 6.34 -3.97
C ASN A 75 -5.09 5.08 -4.57
N VAL A 76 -5.88 4.34 -3.79
CA VAL A 76 -6.58 3.15 -4.28
C VAL A 76 -7.78 3.53 -5.16
N ALA A 77 -8.42 4.68 -4.89
CA ALA A 77 -9.48 5.21 -5.75
C ALA A 77 -8.99 5.67 -7.15
N ALA A 78 -7.69 5.85 -7.35
CA ALA A 78 -7.14 6.33 -8.62
C ALA A 78 -6.69 5.21 -9.58
N ASP A 79 -6.54 3.97 -9.10
CA ASP A 79 -5.99 2.86 -9.89
C ASP A 79 -7.07 1.85 -10.37
N GLU A 80 -8.34 2.02 -9.99
CA GLU A 80 -9.45 1.15 -10.43
C GLU A 80 -10.37 1.77 -11.50
N ILE A 81 -10.27 3.06 -11.83
CA ILE A 81 -11.18 3.72 -12.79
C ILE A 81 -10.64 3.70 -14.24
N THR A 82 -9.36 3.39 -14.48
CA THR A 82 -8.74 3.54 -15.82
C THR A 82 -8.58 2.25 -16.61
N THR A 83 -9.02 1.09 -16.12
CA THR A 83 -8.85 -0.20 -16.85
C THR A 83 -10.16 -0.83 -17.35
N ILE A 84 -11.33 -0.22 -17.12
CA ILE A 84 -12.63 -0.81 -17.51
C ILE A 84 -13.20 -0.23 -18.82
N GLU A 85 -12.71 0.92 -19.33
CA GLU A 85 -13.37 1.58 -20.48
C GLU A 85 -12.81 1.29 -21.89
N GLU A 86 -11.74 0.51 -22.09
CA GLU A 86 -11.22 0.25 -23.45
C GLU A 86 -11.40 -1.19 -23.95
N LYS A 87 -12.49 -1.86 -23.57
CA LYS A 87 -12.92 -3.10 -24.24
C LYS A 87 -14.41 -3.39 -24.08
N ALA A 88 -15.24 -2.49 -24.62
CA ALA A 88 -16.62 -2.80 -24.99
C ALA A 88 -16.81 -2.45 -26.47
#